data_AF-A0AAU1CZZ2-F1
#
_entry.id   AF-A0AAU1CZZ2-F1
#
_cell.length_a   1.000
_cell.length_b   1.000
_cell.length_c   1.000
_cell.angle_alpha   90.00
_cell.angle_beta   90.00
_cell.angle_gamma   90.00
#
_symmetry.space_group_name_H-M   'P 1'
#
loop_
_entity.id
_entity.type
_entity.pdbx_description
1 polymer ?
#
loop_
_entity_poly.entity_id
_entity_poly.type
_entity_poly.pdbx_seq_one_letter_code
_entity_poly.pdbx_strand_id
1 'polypeptide(L)'
;MLGSREPRRNRRALSTAIAVFGALIAGTAVQTGTAASATPAATAAPAATPHRILFDNTKAETAGNADWIIGTSQPDPLAQDSTPTAETDWTGALSAWGVALQKTGNHQLKTLPSGNTITYGTTAALDLQNFDTFVLPEPNVLLSAAEKTAVMKFVQNGGGLFLVSDHTGADRNNDGYDAVEVINDLMSNNSVDSTDPFGFSVDTLSVGTDNPRAISDTTNPVLNGSFGKVTGSIIRSGTTVTLKPADNPAVKGLVYRTGYSGNTGAFFATSTFGSGRVAVWGDSSPIDDGTGQSGNTLYDGWNDTAGTNAALALNATEWLSGGTGGGGGGGTCTAAQLIANPGFESGSASWTASSGVITNDTGEAARTGSYKAWLSGYGSAHTDTLSQSVTIPAGCAAATLSFYLHIDTAETTTSTAYDTLKVQVLNSGGTVLSTLATYSNLNAASGYTQRSFSLGAYAGQTITLKFTGTEGSQLQTSFVIDDTALSVS
;
A
#
# COMPACT_ATOMS: atom_id res chain seq x y z
N MET A 1 -58.67 -22.98 61.73
CA MET A 1 -59.27 -23.80 60.66
C MET A 1 -60.12 -22.90 59.77
N LEU A 2 -59.90 -23.01 58.45
CA LEU A 2 -60.75 -22.65 57.30
C LEU A 2 -61.60 -21.36 57.30
N GLY A 3 -61.58 -20.66 56.15
CA GLY A 3 -62.81 -20.06 55.63
C GLY A 3 -62.65 -18.82 54.75
N SER A 4 -62.54 -19.06 53.44
CA SER A 4 -62.89 -18.19 52.30
C SER A 4 -63.94 -17.08 52.52
N ARG A 5 -63.81 -15.95 51.79
CA ARG A 5 -64.74 -15.52 50.72
C ARG A 5 -64.46 -14.09 50.23
N GLU A 6 -64.44 -13.92 48.91
CA GLU A 6 -64.61 -12.66 48.18
C GLU A 6 -66.09 -12.19 48.24
N PRO A 7 -66.43 -10.90 48.04
CA PRO A 7 -66.95 -10.49 46.71
C PRO A 7 -66.79 -9.01 46.25
N ARG A 8 -66.76 -8.84 44.91
CA ARG A 8 -67.36 -7.83 43.99
C ARG A 8 -67.44 -6.30 44.30
N ARG A 9 -66.71 -5.54 43.46
CA ARG A 9 -67.09 -4.44 42.51
C ARG A 9 -68.05 -3.29 42.93
N ASN A 10 -67.58 -2.02 42.91
CA ASN A 10 -68.11 -0.94 42.02
C ASN A 10 -67.42 0.45 42.10
N ARG A 11 -67.33 1.10 40.92
CA ARG A 11 -67.43 2.56 40.57
C ARG A 11 -66.24 3.55 40.72
N ARG A 12 -65.65 3.85 39.54
CA ARG A 12 -65.27 5.14 38.89
C ARG A 12 -65.15 6.42 39.74
N ALA A 13 -63.99 7.08 39.64
CA ALA A 13 -63.79 8.43 39.05
C ALA A 13 -62.31 8.84 39.24
N LEU A 14 -61.62 9.32 38.18
CA LEU A 14 -60.27 9.88 38.29
C LEU A 14 -60.32 11.35 37.85
N SER A 15 -59.83 12.23 38.72
CA SER A 15 -59.90 13.69 38.62
C SER A 15 -58.69 14.29 37.90
N THR A 16 -58.97 15.33 37.12
CA THR A 16 -58.03 16.27 36.49
C THR A 16 -57.41 17.23 37.52
N ALA A 17 -56.16 17.66 37.31
CA ALA A 17 -55.62 18.88 37.89
C ALA A 17 -54.64 19.58 36.92
N ILE A 18 -54.85 20.90 36.74
CA ILE A 18 -54.06 21.86 35.95
C ILE A 18 -53.53 22.93 36.92
N ALA A 19 -52.29 23.39 36.75
CA ALA A 19 -51.75 24.68 37.21
C ALA A 19 -50.58 25.07 36.27
N VAL A 20 -50.72 25.99 35.31
CA VAL A 20 -50.58 27.47 35.36
C VAL A 20 -49.27 27.96 36.00
N PHE A 21 -48.37 28.50 35.17
CA PHE A 21 -47.35 29.48 35.58
C PHE A 21 -47.31 30.65 34.59
N GLY A 22 -47.28 31.86 35.16
CA GLY A 22 -47.40 33.14 34.47
C GLY A 22 -46.12 33.62 33.80
N ALA A 23 -46.33 34.55 32.86
CA ALA A 23 -45.32 35.27 32.12
C ALA A 23 -44.86 36.54 32.85
N LEU A 24 -43.56 36.85 32.76
CA LEU A 24 -43.04 38.21 32.83
C LEU A 24 -42.13 38.44 31.61
N ILE A 25 -42.40 39.52 30.89
CA ILE A 25 -41.66 39.97 29.70
C ILE A 25 -40.75 41.11 30.11
N ALA A 26 -39.48 41.06 29.70
CA ALA A 26 -38.63 42.24 29.51
C ALA A 26 -37.76 41.99 28.28
N GLY A 27 -37.85 42.90 27.30
CA GLY A 27 -37.24 42.75 25.98
C GLY A 27 -35.74 42.99 25.94
N THR A 28 -35.09 42.36 24.97
CA THR A 28 -33.77 42.72 24.46
C THR A 28 -33.77 42.57 22.94
N ALA A 29 -33.17 43.54 22.26
CA ALA A 29 -33.07 43.61 20.81
C ALA A 29 -32.26 42.43 20.25
N VAL A 30 -32.81 41.73 19.25
CA VAL A 30 -32.10 40.68 18.52
C VAL A 30 -31.29 41.33 17.40
N GLN A 31 -29.98 41.35 17.59
CA GLN A 31 -29.00 41.65 16.55
C GLN A 31 -28.77 40.36 15.74
N THR A 32 -29.05 40.39 14.44
CA THR A 32 -28.84 39.27 13.53
C THR A 32 -27.34 39.09 13.27
N GLY A 33 -26.70 38.22 14.05
CA GLY A 33 -25.37 37.68 13.77
C GLY A 33 -25.51 36.38 12.99
N THR A 34 -24.87 36.30 11.82
CA THR A 34 -24.73 35.08 11.02
C THR A 34 -23.87 34.06 11.77
N ALA A 35 -24.49 33.01 12.32
CA ALA A 35 -23.78 31.85 12.81
C ALA A 35 -23.33 31.01 11.60
N ALA A 36 -22.03 31.06 11.30
CA ALA A 36 -21.40 30.10 10.40
C ALA A 36 -21.53 28.71 11.04
N SER A 37 -22.23 27.80 10.36
CA SER A 37 -22.29 26.39 10.70
C SER A 37 -20.88 25.80 10.60
N ALA A 38 -20.27 25.48 11.75
CA ALA A 38 -19.03 24.72 11.79
C ALA A 38 -19.27 23.34 11.16
N THR A 39 -18.55 23.06 10.08
CA THR A 39 -18.50 21.76 9.42
C THR A 39 -18.08 20.69 10.44
N PRO A 40 -18.75 19.52 10.52
CA PRO A 40 -18.22 18.42 11.31
C PRO A 40 -16.83 18.08 10.77
N ALA A 41 -15.83 18.04 11.65
CA ALA A 41 -14.50 17.56 11.29
C ALA A 41 -14.66 16.18 10.63
N ALA A 42 -14.15 16.05 9.40
CA ALA A 42 -14.10 14.78 8.71
C ALA A 42 -13.38 13.79 9.61
N THR A 43 -14.08 12.74 10.04
CA THR A 43 -13.44 11.56 10.63
C THR A 43 -12.45 11.06 9.60
N ALA A 44 -11.16 11.11 9.95
CA ALA A 44 -10.08 10.61 9.11
C ALA A 44 -10.43 9.19 8.66
N ALA A 45 -10.30 8.93 7.36
CA ALA A 45 -10.35 7.58 6.84
C ALA A 45 -9.30 6.73 7.58
N PRO A 46 -9.58 5.44 7.89
CA PRO A 46 -8.58 4.58 8.52
C PRO A 46 -7.33 4.57 7.64
N ALA A 47 -6.16 4.84 8.25
CA ALA A 47 -4.88 4.76 7.57
C ALA A 47 -4.74 3.38 6.91
N ALA A 48 -4.22 3.34 5.69
CA ALA A 48 -3.81 2.08 5.08
C ALA A 48 -2.90 1.34 6.07
N THR A 49 -3.10 0.04 6.25
CA THR A 49 -2.26 -0.72 7.18
C THR A 49 -0.82 -0.66 6.68
N PRO A 50 0.11 -0.09 7.47
CA PRO A 50 1.49 0.06 7.04
C PRO A 50 2.17 -1.30 6.88
N HIS A 51 3.15 -1.38 5.97
CA HIS A 51 4.04 -2.52 5.82
C HIS A 51 4.88 -2.70 7.09
N ARG A 52 4.84 -3.89 7.67
CA ARG A 52 5.50 -4.21 8.94
C ARG A 52 6.82 -4.91 8.65
N ILE A 53 7.92 -4.27 9.02
CA ILE A 53 9.27 -4.75 8.75
C ILE A 53 9.95 -5.11 10.07
N LEU A 54 10.53 -6.31 10.13
CA LEU A 54 11.34 -6.77 11.24
C LEU A 54 12.79 -6.89 10.80
N PHE A 55 13.69 -6.14 11.43
CA PHE A 55 15.14 -6.29 11.29
C PHE A 55 15.64 -7.26 12.36
N ASP A 56 16.54 -8.17 12.01
CA ASP A 56 17.15 -9.07 12.99
C ASP A 56 18.26 -8.39 13.80
N ASN A 57 18.40 -8.78 15.06
CA ASN A 57 19.58 -8.55 15.89
C ASN A 57 19.86 -9.77 16.79
N THR A 58 19.46 -10.97 16.33
CA THR A 58 19.55 -12.22 17.09
C THR A 58 20.71 -13.11 16.67
N LYS A 59 21.38 -12.80 15.56
CA LYS A 59 22.50 -13.55 14.98
C LYS A 59 23.79 -12.72 14.99
N ALA A 60 23.97 -11.93 16.05
CA ALA A 60 25.17 -11.15 16.33
C ALA A 60 25.44 -10.01 15.32
N GLU A 61 24.38 -9.35 14.88
CA GLU A 61 24.39 -8.18 13.99
C GLU A 61 25.13 -6.97 14.56
N THR A 62 25.39 -6.95 15.87
CA THR A 62 26.23 -5.94 16.54
C THR A 62 27.64 -6.43 16.84
N ALA A 63 28.10 -7.54 16.25
CA ALA A 63 29.47 -8.01 16.40
C ALA A 63 30.43 -7.29 15.45
N GLY A 64 31.68 -7.13 15.89
CA GLY A 64 32.73 -6.48 15.11
C GLY A 64 32.66 -4.96 15.20
N ASN A 65 32.87 -4.29 14.06
CA ASN A 65 33.06 -2.84 13.99
C ASN A 65 31.81 -2.07 13.51
N ALA A 66 30.69 -2.75 13.30
CA ALA A 66 29.42 -2.17 12.89
C ALA A 66 28.27 -2.79 13.71
N ASP A 67 27.16 -2.08 13.77
CA ASP A 67 25.92 -2.47 14.43
C ASP A 67 24.78 -2.45 13.41
N TRP A 68 24.51 -3.60 12.79
CA TRP A 68 23.51 -3.76 11.72
C TRP A 68 22.06 -3.70 12.22
N ILE A 69 21.74 -2.61 12.92
CA ILE A 69 20.46 -2.32 13.54
C ILE A 69 19.99 -0.93 13.07
N ILE A 70 18.68 -0.73 13.01
CA ILE A 70 18.08 0.56 12.64
C ILE A 70 18.01 1.55 13.81
N GLY A 71 18.37 1.11 15.02
CA GLY A 71 18.21 1.87 16.25
C GLY A 71 18.65 1.08 17.49
N THR A 72 19.26 1.74 18.46
CA THR A 72 19.63 1.14 19.75
C THR A 72 18.44 0.93 20.67
N SER A 73 17.31 1.61 20.42
CA SER A 73 16.07 1.27 21.12
C SER A 73 15.38 0.12 20.40
N GLN A 74 15.31 -1.01 21.08
CA GLN A 74 14.74 -2.24 20.56
C GLN A 74 13.69 -2.77 21.54
N PRO A 75 12.56 -3.31 21.05
CA PRO A 75 12.29 -3.59 19.63
C PRO A 75 11.81 -2.38 18.81
N ASP A 76 11.45 -1.26 19.44
CA ASP A 76 10.84 -0.11 18.77
C ASP A 76 11.82 1.08 18.70
N PRO A 77 12.32 1.45 17.50
CA PRO A 77 13.26 2.55 17.34
C PRO A 77 12.62 3.91 17.64
N LEU A 78 11.28 4.03 17.63
CA LEU A 78 10.57 5.29 17.93
C LEU A 78 10.76 5.77 19.38
N ALA A 79 11.31 4.92 20.26
CA ALA A 79 11.71 5.33 21.60
C ALA A 79 13.03 6.15 21.62
N GLN A 80 13.84 6.13 20.56
CA GLN A 80 14.97 7.08 20.42
C GLN A 80 14.46 8.45 19.94
N ASP A 81 13.69 8.44 18.85
CA ASP A 81 12.97 9.59 18.33
C ASP A 81 11.65 9.12 17.70
N SER A 82 10.53 9.68 18.17
CA SER A 82 9.18 9.31 17.73
C SER A 82 8.79 9.87 16.37
N THR A 83 9.56 10.80 15.83
CA THR A 83 9.31 11.52 14.56
C THR A 83 10.62 11.76 13.81
N PRO A 84 11.37 10.70 13.45
CA PRO A 84 12.69 10.88 12.85
C PRO A 84 12.57 11.51 11.46
N THR A 85 13.47 12.44 11.17
CA THR A 85 13.58 13.17 9.90
C THR A 85 14.98 13.14 9.29
N ALA A 86 16.01 13.01 10.13
CA ALA A 86 17.42 12.85 9.78
C ALA A 86 17.91 11.43 10.09
N GLU A 87 18.89 10.96 9.32
CA GLU A 87 19.48 9.61 9.47
C GLU A 87 20.04 9.39 10.88
N THR A 88 20.54 10.44 11.52
CA THR A 88 21.11 10.44 12.87
C THR A 88 20.08 10.55 14.01
N ASP A 89 18.78 10.63 13.71
CA ASP A 89 17.74 10.68 14.75
C ASP A 89 17.60 9.33 15.48
N TRP A 90 18.00 8.25 14.82
CA TRP A 90 18.25 6.94 15.42
C TRP A 90 19.74 6.63 15.44
N THR A 91 20.14 5.58 16.16
CA THR A 91 21.55 5.18 16.28
C THR A 91 21.69 3.71 15.96
N GLY A 92 22.47 3.39 14.95
CA GLY A 92 22.65 2.06 14.40
C GLY A 92 23.05 2.17 12.94
N ALA A 93 23.96 1.34 12.44
CA ALA A 93 24.52 1.47 11.09
C ALA A 93 23.50 1.34 9.94
N LEU A 94 22.21 1.07 10.25
CA LEU A 94 21.10 1.02 9.30
C LEU A 94 20.02 2.09 9.55
N SER A 95 20.28 3.10 10.40
CA SER A 95 19.28 4.12 10.76
C SER A 95 18.72 4.86 9.55
N ALA A 96 19.53 5.22 8.55
CA ALA A 96 19.11 5.84 7.31
C ALA A 96 18.07 5.01 6.56
N TRP A 97 18.24 3.68 6.53
CA TRP A 97 17.24 2.77 5.97
C TRP A 97 15.93 2.84 6.75
N GLY A 98 16.01 2.74 8.08
CA GLY A 98 14.86 2.81 8.96
C GLY A 98 14.12 4.15 8.85
N VAL A 99 14.84 5.27 8.98
CA VAL A 99 14.31 6.63 8.91
C VAL A 99 13.68 6.90 7.53
N ALA A 100 14.31 6.46 6.44
CA ALA A 100 13.75 6.62 5.10
C ALA A 100 12.39 5.91 4.94
N LEU A 101 12.26 4.69 5.46
CA LEU A 101 10.98 3.97 5.49
C LEU A 101 9.97 4.64 6.43
N GLN A 102 10.39 5.03 7.63
CA GLN A 102 9.53 5.67 8.63
C GLN A 102 8.91 6.97 8.11
N LYS A 103 9.70 7.79 7.40
CA LYS A 103 9.25 9.06 6.79
C LYS A 103 8.15 8.90 5.76
N THR A 104 7.99 7.71 5.18
CA THR A 104 6.88 7.45 4.23
C THR A 104 5.51 7.45 4.90
N GLY A 105 5.45 7.18 6.22
CA GLY A 105 4.19 6.95 6.94
C GLY A 105 3.50 5.63 6.61
N ASN A 106 4.05 4.84 5.68
CA ASN A 106 3.49 3.58 5.19
C ASN A 106 4.19 2.35 5.77
N HIS A 107 5.14 2.54 6.70
CA HIS A 107 5.94 1.47 7.29
C HIS A 107 5.88 1.49 8.81
N GLN A 108 5.89 0.31 9.40
CA GLN A 108 6.12 0.07 10.83
C GLN A 108 7.37 -0.77 10.97
N LEU A 109 8.31 -0.30 11.77
CA LEU A 109 9.63 -0.91 11.88
C LEU A 109 9.83 -1.45 13.29
N LYS A 110 10.39 -2.65 13.38
CA LYS A 110 10.90 -3.20 14.63
C LYS A 110 12.22 -3.89 14.42
N THR A 111 12.98 -4.05 15.50
CA THR A 111 14.15 -4.92 15.57
C THR A 111 13.83 -6.10 16.47
N LEU A 112 14.18 -7.33 16.06
CA LEU A 112 14.15 -8.52 16.90
C LEU A 112 15.40 -8.52 17.79
N PRO A 113 15.31 -8.21 19.10
CA PRO A 113 16.49 -7.93 19.89
C PRO A 113 17.31 -9.19 20.20
N SER A 114 18.62 -9.02 20.41
CA SER A 114 19.51 -10.10 20.85
C SER A 114 18.95 -10.86 22.06
N GLY A 115 19.13 -12.18 22.06
CA GLY A 115 18.56 -13.09 23.06
C GLY A 115 17.11 -13.53 22.80
N ASN A 116 16.44 -12.98 21.79
CA ASN A 116 15.16 -13.50 21.29
C ASN A 116 15.38 -14.64 20.28
N THR A 117 14.28 -15.26 19.84
CA THR A 117 14.29 -16.36 18.87
C THR A 117 13.42 -16.01 17.67
N ILE A 118 13.92 -16.31 16.47
CA ILE A 118 13.13 -16.14 15.24
C ILE A 118 12.02 -17.21 15.23
N THR A 119 10.76 -16.77 15.21
CA THR A 119 9.57 -17.63 15.34
C THR A 119 8.55 -17.33 14.26
N TYR A 120 7.75 -18.33 13.87
CA TYR A 120 6.64 -18.19 12.93
C TYR A 120 5.47 -19.07 13.34
N GLY A 121 4.27 -18.49 13.42
CA GLY A 121 3.04 -19.21 13.79
C GLY A 121 2.81 -19.31 15.30
N THR A 122 3.52 -18.53 16.11
CA THR A 122 3.36 -18.49 17.57
C THR A 122 2.56 -17.26 18.02
N THR A 123 2.38 -17.07 19.33
CA THR A 123 1.72 -15.89 19.89
C THR A 123 2.70 -14.78 20.29
N ALA A 124 3.99 -14.92 19.98
CA ALA A 124 4.99 -13.91 20.34
C ALA A 124 4.74 -12.59 19.59
N ALA A 125 4.95 -11.46 20.25
CA ALA A 125 4.70 -10.14 19.64
C ALA A 125 5.61 -9.84 18.45
N LEU A 126 6.81 -10.43 18.42
CA LEU A 126 7.78 -10.32 17.34
C LEU A 126 7.84 -11.59 16.47
N ASP A 127 6.82 -12.45 16.54
CA ASP A 127 6.68 -13.59 15.62
C ASP A 127 6.53 -13.08 14.18
N LEU A 128 7.19 -13.75 13.24
CA LEU A 128 7.22 -13.36 11.82
C LEU A 128 5.83 -13.29 11.17
N GLN A 129 4.82 -13.99 11.69
CA GLN A 129 3.43 -13.86 11.18
C GLN A 129 2.86 -12.44 11.34
N ASN A 130 3.44 -11.63 12.23
CA ASN A 130 3.02 -10.26 12.50
C ASN A 130 3.75 -9.24 11.61
N PHE A 131 4.57 -9.69 10.67
CA PHE A 131 5.36 -8.86 9.76
C PHE A 131 5.16 -9.27 8.32
N ASP A 132 5.45 -8.34 7.42
CA ASP A 132 5.37 -8.54 5.98
C ASP A 132 6.77 -8.81 5.41
N THR A 133 7.82 -8.22 6.00
CA THR A 133 9.23 -8.44 5.62
C THR A 133 10.11 -8.72 6.84
N PHE A 134 11.03 -9.67 6.70
CA PHE A 134 12.12 -9.95 7.63
C PHE A 134 13.47 -9.64 6.96
N VAL A 135 14.28 -8.79 7.59
CA VAL A 135 15.63 -8.42 7.14
C VAL A 135 16.62 -9.12 8.07
N LEU A 136 17.53 -9.90 7.50
CA LEU A 136 18.61 -10.60 8.20
C LEU A 136 19.96 -10.05 7.70
N PRO A 137 20.49 -8.98 8.33
CA PRO A 137 21.66 -8.28 7.83
C PRO A 137 22.97 -8.84 8.41
N GLU A 138 23.83 -9.42 7.57
CA GLU A 138 25.13 -9.98 7.93
C GLU A 138 25.10 -10.88 9.19
N PRO A 139 24.31 -11.96 9.20
CA PRO A 139 24.23 -12.83 10.36
C PRO A 139 25.58 -13.54 10.60
N ASN A 140 26.02 -13.55 11.85
CA ASN A 140 27.29 -14.12 12.32
C ASN A 140 27.07 -15.30 13.28
N VAL A 141 25.86 -15.86 13.33
CA VAL A 141 25.54 -17.06 14.13
C VAL A 141 24.61 -17.93 13.29
N LEU A 142 24.84 -19.25 13.30
CA LEU A 142 23.91 -20.17 12.63
C LEU A 142 22.50 -20.08 13.22
N LEU A 143 21.50 -20.10 12.34
CA LEU A 143 20.11 -20.27 12.75
C LEU A 143 19.92 -21.68 13.32
N SER A 144 19.21 -21.80 14.44
CA SER A 144 18.79 -23.10 14.93
C SER A 144 17.81 -23.77 13.95
N ALA A 145 17.65 -25.09 14.05
CA ALA A 145 16.71 -25.83 13.18
C ALA A 145 15.27 -25.28 13.25
N ALA A 146 14.84 -24.80 14.42
CA ALA A 146 13.53 -24.18 14.61
C ALA A 146 13.43 -22.82 13.91
N GLU A 147 14.47 -21.98 14.01
CA GLU A 147 14.52 -20.67 13.36
C GLU A 147 14.57 -20.80 11.85
N LYS A 148 15.38 -21.72 11.31
CA LYS A 148 15.36 -22.03 9.87
C LYS A 148 13.96 -22.43 9.41
N THR A 149 13.30 -23.30 10.16
CA THR A 149 11.92 -23.72 9.86
C THR A 149 10.95 -22.53 9.90
N ALA A 150 11.11 -21.61 10.85
CA ALA A 150 10.30 -20.40 10.95
C ALA A 150 10.49 -19.48 9.75
N VAL A 151 11.73 -19.15 9.39
CA VAL A 151 12.05 -18.31 8.22
C VAL A 151 11.52 -18.93 6.93
N MET A 152 11.77 -20.22 6.72
CA MET A 152 11.32 -20.92 5.52
C MET A 152 9.79 -20.96 5.40
N LYS A 153 9.08 -21.21 6.50
CA LYS A 153 7.60 -21.18 6.50
C LYS A 153 7.05 -19.77 6.34
N PHE A 154 7.70 -18.76 6.90
CA PHE A 154 7.32 -17.37 6.71
C PHE A 154 7.35 -16.99 5.22
N VAL A 155 8.47 -17.26 4.53
CA VAL A 155 8.57 -17.01 3.09
C VAL A 155 7.57 -17.86 2.30
N GLN A 156 7.49 -19.18 2.59
CA GLN A 156 6.55 -20.07 1.89
C GLN A 156 5.10 -19.55 1.92
N ASN A 157 4.70 -18.91 3.02
CA ASN A 157 3.35 -18.40 3.25
C ASN A 157 3.16 -16.91 2.89
N GLY A 158 4.07 -16.31 2.13
CA GLY A 158 3.88 -14.96 1.58
C GLY A 158 4.77 -13.88 2.17
N GLY A 159 5.60 -14.19 3.16
CA GLY A 159 6.56 -13.26 3.73
C GLY A 159 7.69 -12.86 2.78
N GLY A 160 8.20 -11.65 2.94
CA GLY A 160 9.40 -11.16 2.27
C GLY A 160 10.66 -11.41 3.10
N LEU A 161 11.69 -12.02 2.53
CA LEU A 161 12.99 -12.22 3.19
C LEU A 161 14.07 -11.39 2.48
N PHE A 162 14.74 -10.51 3.23
CA PHE A 162 15.92 -9.78 2.76
C PHE A 162 17.17 -10.30 3.47
N LEU A 163 18.03 -10.97 2.73
CA LEU A 163 19.33 -11.45 3.19
C LEU A 163 20.41 -10.46 2.79
N VAL A 164 21.26 -10.06 3.73
CA VAL A 164 22.49 -9.33 3.41
C VAL A 164 23.66 -10.17 3.89
N SER A 165 24.57 -10.46 2.99
CA SER A 165 25.78 -11.22 3.26
C SER A 165 26.99 -10.28 3.35
N ASP A 166 28.16 -10.88 3.42
CA ASP A 166 29.45 -10.22 3.33
C ASP A 166 30.45 -11.21 2.70
N HIS A 167 31.75 -10.99 2.83
CA HIS A 167 32.79 -11.84 2.29
C HIS A 167 33.11 -13.05 3.17
N THR A 168 33.74 -14.07 2.58
CA THR A 168 34.33 -15.16 3.36
C THR A 168 35.37 -14.65 4.33
N GLY A 169 35.31 -15.11 5.57
CA GLY A 169 36.16 -14.68 6.68
C GLY A 169 35.63 -13.45 7.43
N ALA A 170 34.40 -13.01 7.17
CA ALA A 170 33.73 -11.96 7.91
C ALA A 170 33.12 -12.46 9.24
N ASP A 171 33.71 -13.47 9.88
CA ASP A 171 33.29 -13.96 11.20
C ASP A 171 33.67 -12.94 12.28
N ARG A 172 32.71 -12.09 12.65
CA ARG A 172 32.89 -10.95 13.56
C ARG A 172 32.86 -11.36 15.03
N ASN A 173 32.30 -12.53 15.37
CA ASN A 173 32.17 -12.99 16.75
C ASN A 173 33.12 -14.16 17.09
N ASN A 174 33.87 -14.67 16.11
CA ASN A 174 34.79 -15.79 16.19
C ASN A 174 34.12 -17.11 16.61
N ASP A 175 32.87 -17.35 16.21
CA ASP A 175 32.15 -18.60 16.47
C ASP A 175 32.40 -19.68 15.39
N GLY A 176 33.10 -19.30 14.33
CA GLY A 176 33.47 -20.15 13.19
C GLY A 176 32.50 -20.06 12.01
N TYR A 177 31.51 -19.16 12.04
CA TYR A 177 30.57 -18.95 10.96
C TYR A 177 30.45 -17.48 10.54
N ASP A 178 30.64 -17.21 9.25
CA ASP A 178 30.34 -15.90 8.66
C ASP A 178 28.97 -15.88 7.94
N ALA A 179 28.56 -14.70 7.47
CA ALA A 179 27.29 -14.52 6.78
C ALA A 179 27.15 -15.36 5.49
N VAL A 180 28.26 -15.74 4.83
CA VAL A 180 28.23 -16.63 3.68
C VAL A 180 27.81 -18.04 4.13
N GLU A 181 28.39 -18.52 5.22
CA GLU A 181 28.11 -19.84 5.77
C GLU A 181 26.69 -19.91 6.38
N VAL A 182 26.27 -18.89 7.14
CA VAL A 182 24.94 -18.85 7.74
C VAL A 182 23.83 -18.86 6.68
N ILE A 183 23.97 -18.05 5.62
CA ILE A 183 22.97 -18.00 4.55
C ILE A 183 22.94 -19.31 3.77
N ASN A 184 24.10 -19.87 3.40
CA ASN A 184 24.15 -21.14 2.68
C ASN A 184 23.63 -22.33 3.51
N ASP A 185 23.83 -22.32 4.83
CA ASP A 185 23.28 -23.31 5.75
C ASP A 185 21.74 -23.21 5.88
N LEU A 186 21.16 -21.99 5.79
CA LEU A 186 19.71 -21.84 5.63
C LEU A 186 19.21 -22.48 4.33
N MET A 187 19.93 -22.31 3.23
CA MET A 187 19.54 -22.84 1.91
C MET A 187 19.63 -24.38 1.81
N SER A 188 20.68 -24.96 2.38
CA SER A 188 21.04 -26.37 2.17
C SER A 188 20.73 -27.28 3.36
N ASN A 189 20.38 -26.73 4.52
CA ASN A 189 20.18 -27.50 5.75
C ASN A 189 19.00 -26.96 6.58
N ASN A 190 17.80 -27.05 6.03
CA ASN A 190 16.55 -26.75 6.73
C ASN A 190 15.51 -27.87 6.54
N SER A 191 14.46 -27.88 7.36
CA SER A 191 13.46 -28.97 7.38
C SER A 191 12.28 -28.77 6.41
N VAL A 192 12.22 -27.64 5.70
CA VAL A 192 11.09 -27.29 4.82
C VAL A 192 11.43 -27.67 3.38
N ASP A 193 12.57 -27.21 2.89
CA ASP A 193 13.12 -27.53 1.58
C ASP A 193 14.63 -27.26 1.59
N SER A 194 15.44 -28.31 1.60
CA SER A 194 16.90 -28.23 1.64
C SER A 194 17.56 -28.41 0.27
N THR A 195 16.84 -28.12 -0.82
CA THR A 195 17.32 -28.30 -2.20
C THR A 195 17.62 -26.97 -2.90
N ASP A 196 18.18 -26.01 -2.14
CA ASP A 196 18.40 -24.63 -2.60
C ASP A 196 17.08 -23.93 -3.05
N PRO A 197 16.07 -23.83 -2.17
CA PRO A 197 14.70 -23.44 -2.53
C PRO A 197 14.55 -22.05 -3.15
N PHE A 198 15.52 -21.16 -2.97
CA PHE A 198 15.53 -19.83 -3.57
C PHE A 198 16.33 -19.76 -4.88
N GLY A 199 16.97 -20.87 -5.28
CA GLY A 199 17.72 -20.98 -6.54
C GLY A 199 19.03 -20.20 -6.55
N PHE A 200 19.70 -20.00 -5.42
CA PHE A 200 21.03 -19.41 -5.38
C PHE A 200 21.89 -19.99 -4.25
N SER A 201 23.20 -19.82 -4.36
CA SER A 201 24.15 -19.94 -3.25
C SER A 201 24.99 -18.66 -3.16
N VAL A 202 25.37 -18.29 -1.95
CA VAL A 202 26.34 -17.22 -1.72
C VAL A 202 27.74 -17.78 -1.97
N ASP A 203 28.53 -17.09 -2.78
CA ASP A 203 29.86 -17.56 -3.16
C ASP A 203 30.83 -17.47 -1.98
N THR A 204 31.63 -18.50 -1.75
CA THR A 204 32.78 -18.45 -0.84
C THR A 204 33.88 -17.61 -1.48
N LEU A 205 33.74 -16.29 -1.40
CA LEU A 205 34.56 -15.31 -2.10
C LEU A 205 34.77 -14.07 -1.23
N SER A 206 35.90 -13.40 -1.44
CA SER A 206 36.15 -12.05 -0.92
C SER A 206 36.59 -11.13 -2.06
N VAL A 207 35.72 -10.17 -2.36
CA VAL A 207 35.92 -9.14 -3.39
C VAL A 207 36.26 -7.84 -2.70
N GLY A 208 37.52 -7.41 -2.77
CA GLY A 208 37.96 -6.21 -2.05
C GLY A 208 37.27 -4.91 -2.53
N THR A 209 37.16 -4.67 -3.83
CA THR A 209 36.42 -3.52 -4.35
C THR A 209 35.85 -3.77 -5.74
N ASP A 210 34.65 -3.27 -5.98
CA ASP A 210 33.98 -3.22 -7.28
C ASP A 210 32.85 -2.18 -7.20
N ASN A 211 32.31 -1.79 -8.35
CA ASN A 211 31.08 -0.99 -8.42
C ASN A 211 30.08 -1.72 -9.34
N PRO A 212 29.36 -2.73 -8.82
CA PRO A 212 28.38 -3.50 -9.57
C PRO A 212 27.34 -2.63 -10.28
N ARG A 213 26.81 -3.11 -11.41
CA ARG A 213 25.84 -2.38 -12.26
C ARG A 213 24.55 -3.16 -12.42
N ALA A 214 23.45 -2.42 -12.39
CA ALA A 214 22.12 -2.97 -12.61
C ALA A 214 21.96 -3.43 -14.06
N ILE A 215 21.22 -4.53 -14.27
CA ILE A 215 20.77 -4.94 -15.59
C ILE A 215 19.80 -3.91 -16.19
N SER A 216 19.65 -3.94 -17.51
CA SER A 216 18.62 -3.14 -18.19
C SER A 216 17.27 -3.87 -18.16
N ASP A 217 16.48 -3.63 -17.11
CA ASP A 217 15.09 -4.07 -17.02
C ASP A 217 14.24 -2.94 -16.46
N THR A 218 13.53 -2.23 -17.34
CA THR A 218 12.70 -1.06 -16.99
C THR A 218 11.40 -1.43 -16.28
N THR A 219 11.03 -2.71 -16.30
CA THR A 219 9.79 -3.20 -15.68
C THR A 219 10.03 -3.76 -14.29
N ASN A 220 11.29 -3.97 -13.90
CA ASN A 220 11.60 -4.57 -12.62
C ASN A 220 11.29 -3.61 -11.45
N PRO A 221 10.47 -4.03 -10.48
CA PRO A 221 10.04 -3.22 -9.32
C PRO A 221 11.19 -2.79 -8.41
N VAL A 222 12.21 -3.64 -8.24
CA VAL A 222 13.37 -3.34 -7.39
C VAL A 222 14.28 -2.33 -8.07
N LEU A 223 14.45 -2.43 -9.40
CA LEU A 223 15.31 -1.51 -10.15
C LEU A 223 14.67 -0.15 -10.42
N ASN A 224 13.34 -0.05 -10.39
CA ASN A 224 12.61 1.15 -10.81
C ASN A 224 11.51 1.57 -9.83
N GLY A 225 11.60 1.16 -8.56
CA GLY A 225 10.58 1.44 -7.55
C GLY A 225 10.47 2.91 -7.16
N SER A 226 9.54 3.19 -6.23
CA SER A 226 9.17 4.53 -5.78
C SER A 226 10.31 5.30 -5.10
N PHE A 227 11.32 4.60 -4.59
CA PHE A 227 12.51 5.20 -3.94
C PHE A 227 13.61 5.57 -4.94
N GLY A 228 13.35 5.45 -6.24
CA GLY A 228 14.24 5.91 -7.29
C GLY A 228 14.80 4.78 -8.15
N LYS A 229 15.48 5.16 -9.23
CA LYS A 229 16.08 4.21 -10.15
C LYS A 229 17.38 3.65 -9.59
N VAL A 230 17.49 2.33 -9.55
CA VAL A 230 18.73 1.64 -9.25
C VAL A 230 19.59 1.55 -10.50
N THR A 231 20.82 2.04 -10.41
CA THR A 231 21.80 1.96 -11.51
C THR A 231 22.98 1.04 -11.19
N GLY A 232 23.19 0.77 -9.90
CA GLY A 232 24.27 -0.09 -9.42
C GLY A 232 24.41 0.01 -7.92
N SER A 233 25.49 -0.57 -7.43
CA SER A 233 25.86 -0.56 -6.02
C SER A 233 27.39 -0.57 -5.89
N ILE A 234 27.90 -0.75 -4.68
CA ILE A 234 29.33 -0.78 -4.36
C ILE A 234 29.68 -2.11 -3.71
N ILE A 235 30.94 -2.52 -3.84
CA ILE A 235 31.55 -3.57 -3.00
C ILE A 235 32.74 -2.96 -2.27
N ARG A 236 32.83 -3.17 -0.96
CA ARG A 236 33.95 -2.74 -0.10
C ARG A 236 34.37 -3.88 0.84
N SER A 237 34.81 -4.97 0.23
CA SER A 237 34.95 -6.30 0.85
C SER A 237 33.59 -6.96 0.97
N GLY A 238 33.18 -7.70 -0.07
CA GLY A 238 31.93 -8.45 -0.07
C GLY A 238 32.05 -9.71 -0.93
N THR A 239 30.92 -10.29 -1.27
CA THR A 239 30.82 -11.50 -2.09
C THR A 239 29.82 -11.34 -3.24
N THR A 240 29.58 -12.42 -3.99
CA THR A 240 28.54 -12.56 -4.99
C THR A 240 27.67 -13.77 -4.72
N VAL A 241 26.63 -13.93 -5.52
CA VAL A 241 25.78 -15.11 -5.54
C VAL A 241 25.85 -15.79 -6.90
N THR A 242 25.88 -17.11 -6.86
CA THR A 242 25.69 -17.98 -8.03
C THR A 242 24.23 -18.39 -8.11
N LEU A 243 23.60 -18.12 -9.25
CA LEU A 243 22.20 -18.43 -9.53
C LEU A 243 22.07 -19.85 -10.08
N LYS A 244 21.05 -20.56 -9.61
CA LYS A 244 20.70 -21.94 -9.92
C LYS A 244 19.23 -21.99 -10.40
N PRO A 245 18.92 -21.48 -11.60
CA PRO A 245 17.55 -21.48 -12.12
C PRO A 245 16.97 -22.89 -12.36
N ALA A 246 17.82 -23.92 -12.35
CA ALA A 246 17.38 -25.32 -12.37
C ALA A 246 16.69 -25.74 -11.05
N ASP A 247 17.12 -25.17 -9.92
CA ASP A 247 16.54 -25.45 -8.60
C ASP A 247 15.31 -24.56 -8.37
N ASN A 248 15.39 -23.29 -8.77
CA ASN A 248 14.24 -22.38 -8.78
C ASN A 248 14.28 -21.40 -9.97
N PRO A 249 13.37 -21.53 -10.96
CA PRO A 249 13.38 -20.69 -12.15
C PRO A 249 12.98 -19.23 -11.90
N ALA A 250 12.48 -18.89 -10.70
CA ALA A 250 12.16 -17.51 -10.32
C ALA A 250 13.40 -16.69 -9.93
N VAL A 251 14.55 -17.33 -9.69
CA VAL A 251 15.77 -16.62 -9.32
C VAL A 251 16.25 -15.72 -10.46
N LYS A 252 16.63 -14.49 -10.12
CA LYS A 252 17.09 -13.49 -11.07
C LYS A 252 18.12 -12.57 -10.43
N GLY A 253 19.31 -12.50 -11.00
CA GLY A 253 20.28 -11.46 -10.64
C GLY A 253 19.89 -10.13 -11.27
N LEU A 254 19.94 -9.06 -10.48
CA LEU A 254 19.54 -7.70 -10.87
C LEU A 254 20.71 -6.73 -10.94
N VAL A 255 21.73 -6.92 -10.12
CA VAL A 255 22.96 -6.11 -10.11
C VAL A 255 24.12 -7.08 -10.18
N TYR A 256 25.07 -6.86 -11.09
CA TYR A 256 26.22 -7.75 -11.32
C TYR A 256 27.53 -7.02 -11.15
N ARG A 257 28.54 -7.76 -10.70
CA ARG A 257 29.93 -7.31 -10.71
C ARG A 257 30.39 -6.87 -12.10
N THR A 258 31.40 -6.02 -12.13
CA THR A 258 31.94 -5.51 -13.40
C THR A 258 32.43 -6.68 -14.26
N GLY A 259 31.90 -6.79 -15.48
CA GLY A 259 32.24 -7.86 -16.43
C GLY A 259 31.47 -9.17 -16.25
N TYR A 260 30.50 -9.24 -15.33
CA TYR A 260 29.67 -10.42 -15.09
C TYR A 260 28.23 -10.24 -15.58
N SER A 261 27.59 -11.35 -15.91
CA SER A 261 26.15 -11.46 -16.22
C SER A 261 25.74 -12.94 -16.18
N GLY A 262 24.44 -13.21 -16.31
CA GLY A 262 23.93 -14.59 -16.32
C GLY A 262 23.87 -15.18 -14.92
N ASN A 263 24.41 -16.38 -14.72
CA ASN A 263 24.22 -17.13 -13.48
C ASN A 263 25.35 -16.96 -12.45
N THR A 264 26.38 -16.17 -12.73
CA THR A 264 27.55 -16.02 -11.85
C THR A 264 27.88 -14.55 -11.65
N GLY A 265 28.41 -14.20 -10.48
CA GLY A 265 28.84 -12.83 -10.19
C GLY A 265 27.68 -11.85 -10.01
N ALA A 266 26.47 -12.36 -9.75
CA ALA A 266 25.36 -11.52 -9.32
C ALA A 266 25.70 -10.97 -7.93
N PHE A 267 25.59 -9.66 -7.77
CA PHE A 267 25.82 -8.99 -6.50
C PHE A 267 24.53 -8.76 -5.71
N PHE A 268 23.44 -8.56 -6.45
CA PHE A 268 22.09 -8.51 -5.89
C PHE A 268 21.19 -9.42 -6.72
N ALA A 269 20.41 -10.27 -6.07
CA ALA A 269 19.47 -11.16 -6.73
C ALA A 269 18.14 -11.23 -5.98
N THR A 270 17.08 -11.57 -6.71
CA THR A 270 15.75 -11.83 -6.15
C THR A 270 15.25 -13.20 -6.54
N SER A 271 14.33 -13.75 -5.77
CA SER A 271 13.64 -15.01 -6.06
C SER A 271 12.26 -15.05 -5.41
N THR A 272 11.52 -16.14 -5.59
CA THR A 272 10.25 -16.41 -4.91
C THR A 272 10.21 -17.83 -4.39
N PHE A 273 9.57 -18.06 -3.26
CA PHE A 273 9.36 -19.41 -2.72
C PHE A 273 8.00 -19.51 -2.04
N GLY A 274 7.22 -20.51 -2.43
CA GLY A 274 5.78 -20.54 -2.12
C GLY A 274 5.11 -19.27 -2.66
N SER A 275 4.43 -18.54 -1.78
CA SER A 275 3.81 -17.25 -2.11
C SER A 275 4.69 -16.04 -1.79
N GLY A 276 5.86 -16.24 -1.17
CA GLY A 276 6.73 -15.17 -0.70
C GLY A 276 7.83 -14.76 -1.68
N ARG A 277 8.58 -13.75 -1.27
CA ARG A 277 9.61 -13.08 -2.07
C ARG A 277 10.92 -13.08 -1.31
N VAL A 278 12.04 -13.18 -2.02
CA VAL A 278 13.39 -13.20 -1.43
C VAL A 278 14.28 -12.24 -2.17
N ALA A 279 15.10 -11.47 -1.45
CA ALA A 279 16.21 -10.70 -1.99
C ALA A 279 17.49 -11.08 -1.24
N VAL A 280 18.61 -11.08 -1.95
CA VAL A 280 19.94 -11.29 -1.39
C VAL A 280 20.91 -10.24 -1.93
N TRP A 281 21.71 -9.66 -1.04
CA TRP A 281 22.74 -8.67 -1.35
C TRP A 281 24.09 -9.14 -0.81
N GLY A 282 25.12 -9.15 -1.65
CA GLY A 282 26.41 -9.77 -1.33
C GLY A 282 27.35 -8.96 -0.42
N ASP A 283 26.96 -7.81 0.12
CA ASP A 283 27.85 -6.98 0.95
C ASP A 283 27.00 -6.12 1.89
N SER A 284 27.48 -5.90 3.11
CA SER A 284 26.88 -5.05 4.13
C SER A 284 27.39 -3.61 4.10
N SER A 285 28.57 -3.35 3.53
CA SER A 285 29.10 -1.99 3.35
C SER A 285 28.17 -1.03 2.59
N PRO A 286 27.35 -1.44 1.60
CA PRO A 286 26.42 -0.53 0.92
C PRO A 286 25.24 -0.09 1.80
N ILE A 287 24.94 -0.83 2.87
CA ILE A 287 23.83 -0.52 3.78
C ILE A 287 24.28 0.17 5.07
N ASP A 288 25.60 0.24 5.32
CA ASP A 288 26.18 1.10 6.36
C ASP A 288 25.99 2.57 5.99
N ASP A 289 25.47 3.36 6.93
CA ASP A 289 25.17 4.78 6.77
C ASP A 289 26.00 5.68 7.70
N GLY A 290 26.94 5.11 8.46
CA GLY A 290 27.78 5.86 9.39
C GLY A 290 27.08 6.35 10.66
N THR A 291 25.83 5.97 10.94
CA THR A 291 25.03 6.43 12.10
C THR A 291 25.07 5.48 13.30
N GLY A 292 25.93 4.47 13.25
CA GLY A 292 26.11 3.48 14.30
C GLY A 292 26.70 3.99 15.62
N GLN A 293 26.76 3.10 16.59
CA GLN A 293 27.24 3.39 17.95
C GLN A 293 28.70 3.90 18.01
N SER A 294 28.99 4.72 19.01
CA SER A 294 30.35 5.19 19.29
C SER A 294 31.32 4.02 19.53
N GLY A 295 32.50 4.07 18.91
CA GLY A 295 33.50 3.00 18.95
C GLY A 295 33.52 2.13 17.69
N ASN A 296 32.46 2.19 16.88
CA ASN A 296 32.39 1.53 15.58
C ASN A 296 33.28 2.24 14.55
N THR A 297 33.80 1.48 13.58
CA THR A 297 34.53 2.00 12.42
C THR A 297 33.66 1.79 11.21
N LEU A 298 32.81 2.79 10.95
CA LEU A 298 31.76 2.73 9.96
C LEU A 298 32.19 3.35 8.63
N TYR A 299 31.51 2.93 7.58
CA TYR A 299 31.67 3.43 6.22
C TYR A 299 30.31 3.84 5.69
N ASP A 300 30.09 5.12 5.38
CA ASP A 300 28.83 5.56 4.75
C ASP A 300 28.77 5.10 3.28
N GLY A 301 28.38 3.84 3.11
CA GLY A 301 28.09 3.24 1.81
C GLY A 301 26.69 3.57 1.34
N TRP A 302 25.75 3.81 2.24
CA TRP A 302 24.37 4.20 1.94
C TRP A 302 24.32 5.39 0.98
N ASN A 303 25.14 6.43 1.26
CA ASN A 303 25.25 7.64 0.46
C ASN A 303 26.43 7.64 -0.54
N ASP A 304 27.12 6.52 -0.74
CA ASP A 304 28.24 6.44 -1.69
C ASP A 304 27.75 6.64 -3.13
N THR A 305 28.18 7.74 -3.73
CA THR A 305 27.82 8.15 -5.09
C THR A 305 28.22 7.18 -6.22
N ALA A 306 29.08 6.19 -5.94
CA ALA A 306 29.43 5.15 -6.91
C ALA A 306 28.30 4.12 -7.14
N GLY A 307 27.28 4.12 -6.28
CA GLY A 307 26.08 3.30 -6.36
C GLY A 307 24.79 4.08 -6.12
N THR A 308 23.68 3.35 -6.09
CA THR A 308 22.35 3.86 -5.72
C THR A 308 21.80 2.99 -4.60
N ASN A 309 22.57 2.87 -3.51
CA ASN A 309 22.39 1.85 -2.48
C ASN A 309 21.08 2.05 -1.70
N ALA A 310 20.79 3.28 -1.30
CA ALA A 310 19.51 3.64 -0.67
C ALA A 310 18.30 3.21 -1.52
N ALA A 311 18.29 3.53 -2.82
CA ALA A 311 17.20 3.15 -3.71
C ALA A 311 17.07 1.62 -3.85
N LEU A 312 18.19 0.90 -3.90
CA LEU A 312 18.19 -0.57 -3.98
C LEU A 312 17.61 -1.20 -2.71
N ALA A 313 18.06 -0.77 -1.53
CA ALA A 313 17.56 -1.24 -0.25
C ALA A 313 16.05 -0.99 -0.11
N LEU A 314 15.61 0.25 -0.34
CA LEU A 314 14.23 0.67 -0.12
C LEU A 314 13.25 0.07 -1.14
N ASN A 315 13.61 0.02 -2.43
CA ASN A 315 12.78 -0.62 -3.44
C ASN A 315 12.67 -2.14 -3.22
N ALA A 316 13.75 -2.77 -2.74
CA ALA A 316 13.72 -4.17 -2.37
C ALA A 316 12.81 -4.41 -1.16
N THR A 317 12.90 -3.59 -0.10
CA THR A 317 11.98 -3.68 1.06
C THR A 317 10.51 -3.53 0.65
N GLU A 318 10.19 -2.55 -0.20
CA GLU A 318 8.83 -2.32 -0.71
C GLU A 318 8.35 -3.54 -1.51
N TRP A 319 9.18 -4.06 -2.43
CA TRP A 319 8.85 -5.24 -3.20
C TRP A 319 8.69 -6.49 -2.33
N LEU A 320 9.52 -6.68 -1.30
CA LEU A 320 9.40 -7.79 -0.37
C LEU A 320 8.12 -7.72 0.46
N SER A 321 7.65 -6.53 0.80
CA SER A 321 6.46 -6.29 1.62
C SER A 321 5.13 -6.46 0.87
N GLY A 322 5.17 -7.05 -0.34
CA GLY A 322 4.01 -7.22 -1.20
C GLY A 322 3.68 -6.00 -2.07
N GLY A 323 4.47 -4.92 -1.99
CA GLY A 323 4.38 -3.78 -2.89
C GLY A 323 4.53 -4.23 -4.33
N THR A 324 3.57 -3.87 -5.20
CA THR A 324 3.77 -3.95 -6.64
C THR A 324 4.64 -2.77 -7.00
N GLY A 325 5.98 -2.91 -6.90
CA GLY A 325 6.90 -1.85 -7.30
C GLY A 325 6.61 -1.42 -8.75
N GLY A 326 5.84 -0.34 -8.88
CA GLY A 326 5.48 0.23 -10.16
C GLY A 326 6.68 0.99 -10.66
N GLY A 327 7.26 0.51 -11.75
CA GLY A 327 8.39 1.16 -12.40
C GLY A 327 8.10 2.63 -12.71
N GLY A 328 8.99 3.50 -12.24
CA GLY A 328 9.36 4.75 -12.91
C GLY A 328 8.65 6.02 -12.43
N GLY A 329 9.28 6.72 -11.48
CA GLY A 329 9.07 8.14 -11.24
C GLY A 329 9.08 8.47 -9.75
N GLY A 330 10.14 9.12 -9.28
CA GLY A 330 10.24 9.61 -7.91
C GLY A 330 9.04 10.48 -7.52
N GLY A 331 8.84 10.65 -6.21
CA GLY A 331 7.75 11.37 -5.56
C GLY A 331 7.45 12.78 -6.08
N THR A 332 6.85 12.84 -7.26
CA THR A 332 5.88 13.82 -7.72
C THR A 332 4.85 13.02 -8.49
N CYS A 333 3.60 13.01 -8.03
CA CYS A 333 2.53 12.64 -8.94
C CYS A 333 2.64 13.53 -10.18
N THR A 334 2.86 12.92 -11.35
CA THR A 334 2.83 13.67 -12.59
C THR A 334 1.37 14.00 -12.84
N ALA A 335 1.04 15.29 -12.79
CA ALA A 335 -0.34 15.70 -12.96
C ALA A 335 -0.87 15.20 -14.31
N ALA A 336 -1.95 14.42 -14.28
CA ALA A 336 -2.44 13.72 -15.46
C ALA A 336 -3.95 13.52 -15.41
N GLN A 337 -4.54 13.31 -16.59
CA GLN A 337 -5.91 12.84 -16.74
C GLN A 337 -5.90 11.35 -17.08
N LEU A 338 -6.59 10.53 -16.28
CA LEU A 338 -6.51 9.07 -16.36
C LEU A 338 -7.67 8.38 -17.10
N ILE A 339 -8.78 9.07 -17.34
CA ILE A 339 -9.91 8.61 -18.15
C ILE A 339 -9.59 8.81 -19.63
N ALA A 340 -9.66 7.73 -20.39
CA ALA A 340 -9.62 7.75 -21.85
C ALA A 340 -11.01 8.07 -22.42
N ASN A 341 -11.02 8.76 -23.56
CA ASN A 341 -12.24 9.21 -24.24
C ASN A 341 -13.21 9.95 -23.27
N PRO A 342 -12.73 11.02 -22.61
CA PRO A 342 -13.44 11.66 -21.49
C PRO A 342 -14.80 12.29 -21.85
N GLY A 343 -14.94 12.79 -23.08
CA GLY A 343 -16.19 13.35 -23.63
C GLY A 343 -16.89 12.42 -24.62
N PHE A 344 -16.54 11.12 -24.65
CA PHE A 344 -17.21 10.11 -25.50
C PHE A 344 -17.15 10.31 -27.03
N GLU A 345 -16.45 11.33 -27.52
CA GLU A 345 -16.34 11.67 -28.95
C GLU A 345 -15.77 10.56 -29.84
N SER A 346 -15.12 9.55 -29.25
CA SER A 346 -14.67 8.33 -29.95
C SER A 346 -15.66 7.15 -29.80
N GLY A 347 -16.95 7.43 -29.59
CA GLY A 347 -17.98 6.43 -29.33
C GLY A 347 -17.65 5.61 -28.08
N SER A 348 -17.89 4.30 -28.12
CA SER A 348 -17.63 3.40 -26.98
C SER A 348 -16.15 3.05 -26.77
N ALA A 349 -15.21 3.64 -27.50
CA ALA A 349 -13.79 3.37 -27.31
C ALA A 349 -13.39 3.62 -25.85
N SER A 350 -12.67 2.67 -25.25
CA SER A 350 -12.22 2.67 -23.85
C SER A 350 -13.30 2.62 -22.77
N TRP A 351 -14.58 2.58 -23.14
CA TRP A 351 -15.71 2.45 -22.22
C TRP A 351 -16.45 1.13 -22.45
N THR A 352 -16.83 0.48 -21.35
CA THR A 352 -17.79 -0.63 -21.39
C THR A 352 -19.15 -0.08 -21.00
N ALA A 353 -20.11 -0.11 -21.92
CA ALA A 353 -21.44 0.44 -21.71
C ALA A 353 -22.54 -0.50 -22.22
N SER A 354 -23.76 -0.36 -21.67
CA SER A 354 -24.96 -0.94 -22.30
C SER A 354 -25.13 -0.39 -23.72
N SER A 355 -25.77 -1.18 -24.60
CA SER A 355 -25.97 -0.77 -26.00
C SER A 355 -26.79 0.52 -26.06
N GLY A 356 -26.35 1.48 -26.88
CA GLY A 356 -27.03 2.78 -27.05
C GLY A 356 -26.70 3.84 -26.01
N VAL A 357 -26.04 3.50 -24.89
CA VAL A 357 -25.71 4.47 -23.83
C VAL A 357 -24.75 5.54 -24.33
N ILE A 358 -23.69 5.18 -25.04
CA ILE A 358 -22.80 6.17 -25.66
C ILE A 358 -23.34 6.51 -27.03
N THR A 359 -23.81 7.75 -27.21
CA THR A 359 -24.61 8.15 -28.36
C THR A 359 -24.43 9.63 -28.71
N ASN A 360 -24.73 9.98 -29.96
CA ASN A 360 -24.85 11.35 -30.46
C ASN A 360 -26.29 11.72 -30.83
N ASP A 361 -27.28 10.96 -30.32
CA ASP A 361 -28.71 11.21 -30.53
C ASP A 361 -29.11 12.62 -30.06
N THR A 362 -29.97 13.32 -30.79
CA THR A 362 -30.33 14.72 -30.48
C THR A 362 -31.42 14.87 -29.41
N GLY A 363 -32.00 13.77 -28.91
CA GLY A 363 -33.05 13.77 -27.88
C GLY A 363 -32.59 14.35 -26.55
N GLU A 364 -31.31 14.24 -26.25
CA GLU A 364 -30.64 14.95 -25.17
C GLU A 364 -29.42 15.68 -25.74
N ALA A 365 -29.17 16.92 -25.30
CA ALA A 365 -28.01 17.67 -25.77
C ALA A 365 -26.72 17.16 -25.11
N ALA A 366 -25.62 17.02 -25.87
CA ALA A 366 -24.30 16.88 -25.27
C ALA A 366 -23.87 18.20 -24.61
N ARG A 367 -23.02 18.15 -23.60
CA ARG A 367 -22.48 19.36 -22.96
C ARG A 367 -21.42 20.00 -23.84
N THR A 368 -20.49 19.19 -24.36
CA THR A 368 -19.53 19.60 -25.38
C THR A 368 -19.48 18.56 -26.49
N GLY A 369 -18.88 18.92 -27.63
CA GLY A 369 -18.78 17.99 -28.75
C GLY A 369 -20.14 17.54 -29.30
N SER A 370 -20.25 16.27 -29.65
CA SER A 370 -21.46 15.68 -30.24
C SER A 370 -21.90 14.38 -29.57
N TYR A 371 -21.02 13.72 -28.82
CA TYR A 371 -21.31 12.48 -28.11
C TYR A 371 -21.50 12.74 -26.61
N LYS A 372 -22.21 11.83 -25.96
CA LYS A 372 -22.43 11.80 -24.51
C LYS A 372 -22.72 10.37 -24.08
N ALA A 373 -22.72 10.12 -22.77
CA ALA A 373 -23.33 8.93 -22.21
C ALA A 373 -24.73 9.26 -21.68
N TRP A 374 -25.76 8.62 -22.23
CA TRP A 374 -27.15 8.74 -21.81
C TRP A 374 -27.63 7.41 -21.25
N LEU A 375 -27.84 7.38 -19.94
CA LEU A 375 -28.36 6.21 -19.23
C LEU A 375 -29.86 6.43 -18.95
N SER A 376 -30.66 5.38 -19.10
CA SER A 376 -32.13 5.42 -18.90
C SER A 376 -32.85 6.31 -19.93
N GLY A 377 -34.02 6.88 -19.62
CA GLY A 377 -34.79 7.71 -20.55
C GLY A 377 -35.82 6.93 -21.40
N TYR A 378 -36.16 5.70 -21.02
CA TYR A 378 -37.07 4.83 -21.79
C TYR A 378 -38.53 4.97 -21.37
N GLY A 379 -38.79 5.45 -20.15
CA GLY A 379 -40.13 5.43 -19.55
C GLY A 379 -40.63 4.00 -19.26
N SER A 380 -39.71 3.06 -19.07
CA SER A 380 -40.00 1.67 -18.70
C SER A 380 -38.83 1.06 -17.95
N ALA A 381 -39.07 -0.03 -17.23
CA ALA A 381 -38.05 -0.59 -16.33
C ALA A 381 -36.80 -1.00 -17.11
N HIS A 382 -35.69 -0.30 -16.84
CA HIS A 382 -34.43 -0.51 -17.54
C HIS A 382 -33.24 -0.33 -16.60
N THR A 383 -32.11 -0.95 -16.93
CA THR A 383 -30.86 -0.71 -16.22
C THR A 383 -29.72 -0.60 -17.20
N ASP A 384 -29.09 0.57 -17.18
CA ASP A 384 -27.93 0.87 -17.98
C ASP A 384 -26.67 0.93 -17.13
N THR A 385 -25.56 0.52 -17.75
CA THR A 385 -24.25 0.66 -17.12
C THR A 385 -23.29 1.37 -18.06
N LEU A 386 -22.36 2.10 -17.46
CA LEU A 386 -21.21 2.72 -18.11
C LEU A 386 -20.02 2.55 -17.17
N SER A 387 -18.89 2.05 -17.68
CA SER A 387 -17.72 1.82 -16.85
C SER A 387 -16.40 1.91 -17.60
N GLN A 388 -15.36 2.31 -16.86
CA GLN A 388 -13.98 2.30 -17.31
C GLN A 388 -13.05 1.93 -16.15
N SER A 389 -12.12 1.03 -16.40
CA SER A 389 -11.05 0.70 -15.45
C SER A 389 -9.90 1.67 -15.61
N VAL A 390 -9.43 2.23 -14.49
CA VAL A 390 -8.37 3.23 -14.42
C VAL A 390 -7.40 2.87 -13.31
N THR A 391 -6.11 3.09 -13.54
CA THR A 391 -5.07 2.89 -12.52
C THR A 391 -4.62 4.24 -12.00
N ILE A 392 -4.84 4.49 -10.72
CA ILE A 392 -4.37 5.71 -10.06
C ILE A 392 -2.93 5.46 -9.59
N PRO A 393 -1.94 6.26 -10.01
CA PRO A 393 -0.56 6.06 -9.56
C PRO A 393 -0.41 6.17 -8.03
N ALA A 394 0.47 5.36 -7.44
CA ALA A 394 0.66 5.29 -5.97
C ALA A 394 1.13 6.62 -5.33
N GLY A 395 1.75 7.52 -6.10
CA GLY A 395 2.16 8.85 -5.64
C GLY A 395 1.10 9.94 -5.76
N CYS A 396 -0.07 9.65 -6.35
CA CYS A 396 -1.12 10.62 -6.66
C CYS A 396 -2.21 10.68 -5.59
N ALA A 397 -1.85 11.20 -4.41
CA ALA A 397 -2.80 11.35 -3.30
C ALA A 397 -3.94 12.33 -3.62
N ALA A 398 -3.72 13.30 -4.51
CA ALA A 398 -4.79 14.16 -5.02
C ALA A 398 -5.35 13.59 -6.32
N ALA A 399 -6.21 12.58 -6.21
CA ALA A 399 -7.00 12.06 -7.33
C ALA A 399 -8.44 12.58 -7.24
N THR A 400 -8.95 13.22 -8.29
CA THR A 400 -10.29 13.81 -8.33
C THR A 400 -11.05 13.33 -9.56
N LEU A 401 -12.11 12.56 -9.34
CA LEU A 401 -13.11 12.28 -10.36
C LEU A 401 -14.03 13.49 -10.50
N SER A 402 -14.24 13.94 -11.74
CA SER A 402 -15.29 14.89 -12.08
C SER A 402 -16.02 14.47 -13.35
N PHE A 403 -17.25 14.93 -13.49
CA PHE A 403 -18.09 14.76 -14.68
C PHE A 403 -19.23 15.77 -14.64
N TYR A 404 -19.80 16.08 -15.79
CA TYR A 404 -21.02 16.88 -15.87
C TYR A 404 -22.24 15.97 -15.96
N LEU A 405 -23.26 16.29 -15.18
CA LEU A 405 -24.51 15.54 -15.12
C LEU A 405 -25.68 16.46 -15.42
N HIS A 406 -26.47 16.08 -16.43
CA HIS A 406 -27.81 16.59 -16.67
C HIS A 406 -28.83 15.50 -16.32
N ILE A 407 -29.92 15.89 -15.67
CA ILE A 407 -31.02 15.00 -15.31
C ILE A 407 -32.31 15.64 -15.81
N ASP A 408 -32.97 14.96 -16.73
CA ASP A 408 -34.31 15.31 -17.21
C ASP A 408 -35.30 14.21 -16.80
N THR A 409 -36.52 14.59 -16.42
CA THR A 409 -37.49 13.62 -15.92
C THR A 409 -38.93 14.03 -16.24
N ALA A 410 -39.74 13.04 -16.61
CA ALA A 410 -41.19 13.19 -16.69
C ALA A 410 -41.89 12.92 -15.34
N GLU A 411 -41.17 12.41 -14.34
CA GLU A 411 -41.70 12.21 -13.00
C GLU A 411 -42.08 13.54 -12.34
N THR A 412 -43.30 13.65 -11.84
CA THR A 412 -43.81 14.89 -11.22
C THR A 412 -43.69 14.90 -9.69
N THR A 413 -43.27 13.79 -9.09
CA THR A 413 -43.10 13.68 -7.65
C THR A 413 -41.91 14.51 -7.17
N THR A 414 -42.03 15.09 -5.98
CA THR A 414 -40.95 15.84 -5.33
C THR A 414 -40.36 15.11 -4.12
N SER A 415 -40.87 13.92 -3.79
CA SER A 415 -40.50 13.19 -2.57
C SER A 415 -40.10 11.75 -2.78
N THR A 416 -40.38 11.16 -3.95
CA THR A 416 -40.09 9.75 -4.23
C THR A 416 -39.03 9.62 -5.31
N ALA A 417 -37.93 8.94 -4.97
CA ALA A 417 -36.88 8.57 -5.91
C ALA A 417 -37.26 7.25 -6.58
N TYR A 418 -37.84 7.30 -7.78
CA TYR A 418 -38.19 6.12 -8.56
C TYR A 418 -37.01 5.63 -9.40
N ASP A 419 -36.34 6.58 -10.04
CA ASP A 419 -35.22 6.32 -10.94
C ASP A 419 -33.94 6.79 -10.27
N THR A 420 -32.86 6.03 -10.42
CA THR A 420 -31.60 6.35 -9.75
C THR A 420 -30.38 6.20 -10.64
N LEU A 421 -29.39 7.05 -10.42
CA LEU A 421 -28.04 6.92 -10.96
C LEU A 421 -27.07 6.73 -9.80
N LYS A 422 -26.39 5.59 -9.76
CA LYS A 422 -25.31 5.33 -8.80
C LYS A 422 -23.96 5.56 -9.45
N VAL A 423 -23.09 6.29 -8.75
CA VAL A 423 -21.69 6.50 -9.12
C VAL A 423 -20.83 5.71 -8.15
N GLN A 424 -20.10 4.73 -8.65
CA GLN A 424 -19.45 3.72 -7.83
C GLN A 424 -17.99 3.49 -8.22
N VAL A 425 -17.21 3.09 -7.23
CA VAL A 425 -15.84 2.59 -7.39
C VAL A 425 -15.86 1.10 -7.07
N LEU A 426 -15.38 0.28 -7.99
CA LEU A 426 -15.28 -1.17 -7.84
C LEU A 426 -13.81 -1.60 -7.86
N ASN A 427 -13.48 -2.70 -7.19
CA ASN A 427 -12.18 -3.35 -7.35
C ASN A 427 -12.11 -4.14 -8.68
N SER A 428 -10.94 -4.71 -8.98
CA SER A 428 -10.72 -5.54 -10.18
C SER A 428 -11.58 -6.81 -10.23
N GLY A 429 -12.06 -7.30 -9.08
CA GLY A 429 -13.00 -8.43 -8.97
C GLY A 429 -14.47 -8.05 -9.17
N GLY A 430 -14.79 -6.77 -9.39
CA GLY A 430 -16.16 -6.28 -9.57
C GLY A 430 -16.93 -6.00 -8.28
N THR A 431 -16.30 -6.10 -7.11
CA THR A 431 -16.91 -5.74 -5.82
C THR A 431 -16.96 -4.22 -5.66
N VAL A 432 -18.11 -3.68 -5.26
CA VAL A 432 -18.26 -2.25 -4.94
C VAL A 432 -17.44 -1.92 -3.70
N LEU A 433 -16.43 -1.07 -3.86
CA LEU A 433 -15.63 -0.51 -2.78
C LEU A 433 -16.30 0.71 -2.16
N SER A 434 -16.92 1.55 -2.99
CA SER A 434 -17.63 2.75 -2.54
C SER A 434 -18.72 3.16 -3.52
N THR A 435 -19.78 3.77 -2.99
CA THR A 435 -20.79 4.51 -3.76
C THR A 435 -20.59 5.99 -3.45
N LEU A 436 -20.02 6.73 -4.41
CA LEU A 436 -19.65 8.13 -4.25
C LEU A 436 -20.88 9.04 -4.19
N ALA A 437 -21.92 8.70 -4.97
CA ALA A 437 -23.20 9.38 -4.95
C ALA A 437 -24.32 8.48 -5.49
N THR A 438 -25.55 8.81 -5.09
CA THR A 438 -26.78 8.35 -5.73
C THR A 438 -27.60 9.57 -6.09
N TYR A 439 -27.88 9.76 -7.37
CA TYR A 439 -28.82 10.76 -7.87
C TYR A 439 -30.14 10.09 -8.24
N SER A 440 -31.19 10.89 -8.41
CA SER A 440 -32.51 10.41 -8.81
C SER A 440 -33.28 11.43 -9.63
N ASN A 441 -34.48 11.08 -10.07
CA ASN A 441 -35.46 12.00 -10.66
C ASN A 441 -35.70 13.25 -9.78
N LEU A 442 -35.55 13.17 -8.45
CA LEU A 442 -35.67 14.31 -7.54
C LEU A 442 -34.54 15.34 -7.67
N ASN A 443 -33.49 15.02 -8.41
CA ASN A 443 -32.34 15.90 -8.64
C ASN A 443 -32.38 16.59 -10.01
N ALA A 444 -33.48 16.45 -10.76
CA ALA A 444 -33.67 17.10 -12.05
C ALA A 444 -33.49 18.62 -11.95
N ALA A 445 -32.73 19.18 -12.89
CA ALA A 445 -32.43 20.59 -12.99
C ALA A 445 -32.10 20.95 -14.44
N SER A 446 -32.30 22.22 -14.80
CA SER A 446 -31.97 22.68 -16.15
C SER A 446 -30.46 22.62 -16.41
N GLY A 447 -30.08 22.01 -17.53
CA GLY A 447 -28.71 21.93 -18.00
C GLY A 447 -27.79 21.05 -17.15
N TYR A 448 -26.49 21.14 -17.47
CA TYR A 448 -25.46 20.31 -16.86
C TYR A 448 -24.88 20.94 -15.58
N THR A 449 -24.71 20.11 -14.54
CA THR A 449 -24.00 20.47 -13.31
C THR A 449 -22.76 19.60 -13.14
N GLN A 450 -21.61 20.19 -12.86
CA GLN A 450 -20.39 19.44 -12.57
C GLN A 450 -20.47 18.77 -11.20
N ARG A 451 -20.11 17.49 -11.14
CA ARG A 451 -19.97 16.69 -9.92
C ARG A 451 -18.49 16.36 -9.74
N SER A 452 -18.03 16.31 -8.49
CA SER A 452 -16.62 16.08 -8.18
C SER A 452 -16.47 15.26 -6.89
N PHE A 453 -15.55 14.30 -6.90
CA PHE A 453 -15.29 13.36 -5.81
C PHE A 453 -13.79 13.07 -5.68
N SER A 454 -13.28 13.07 -4.45
CA SER A 454 -11.91 12.62 -4.19
C SER A 454 -11.84 11.09 -4.28
N LEU A 455 -10.85 10.61 -5.02
CA LEU A 455 -10.45 9.22 -5.17
C LEU A 455 -9.04 8.97 -4.63
N GLY A 456 -8.46 9.90 -3.87
CA GLY A 456 -7.09 9.79 -3.37
C GLY A 456 -6.83 8.53 -2.54
N ALA A 457 -7.86 8.01 -1.87
CA ALA A 457 -7.80 6.74 -1.12
C ALA A 457 -7.52 5.51 -1.99
N TYR A 458 -7.66 5.63 -3.31
CA TYR A 458 -7.41 4.58 -4.28
C TYR A 458 -6.08 4.78 -5.02
N ALA A 459 -5.22 5.71 -4.58
CA ALA A 459 -3.87 5.85 -5.09
C ALA A 459 -3.13 4.50 -5.00
N GLY A 460 -2.45 4.14 -6.10
CA GLY A 460 -1.74 2.88 -6.25
C GLY A 460 -2.62 1.70 -6.67
N GLN A 461 -3.93 1.90 -6.84
CA GLN A 461 -4.86 0.84 -7.19
C GLN A 461 -5.40 1.00 -8.61
N THR A 462 -5.63 -0.14 -9.26
CA THR A 462 -6.54 -0.21 -10.41
C THR A 462 -7.96 -0.35 -9.89
N ILE A 463 -8.78 0.65 -10.19
CA ILE A 463 -10.20 0.68 -9.85
C ILE A 463 -11.05 0.68 -11.11
N THR A 464 -12.33 0.33 -10.96
CA THR A 464 -13.33 0.54 -12.01
C THR A 464 -14.31 1.62 -11.57
N LEU A 465 -14.36 2.70 -12.36
CA LEU A 465 -15.40 3.71 -12.24
C LEU A 465 -16.65 3.17 -12.92
N LYS A 466 -17.78 3.12 -12.20
CA LYS A 466 -19.03 2.59 -12.72
C LYS A 466 -20.19 3.53 -12.44
N PHE A 467 -20.94 3.83 -13.49
CA PHE A 467 -22.24 4.48 -13.44
C PHE A 467 -23.31 3.43 -13.72
N THR A 468 -24.34 3.39 -12.88
CA THR A 468 -25.49 2.50 -13.08
C THR A 468 -26.76 3.31 -12.99
N GLY A 469 -27.45 3.47 -14.12
CA GLY A 469 -28.77 4.07 -14.20
C GLY A 469 -29.83 2.97 -14.06
N THR A 470 -30.80 3.15 -13.18
CA THR A 470 -31.93 2.24 -13.02
C THR A 470 -33.20 3.05 -13.11
N GLU A 471 -34.01 2.75 -14.13
CA GLU A 471 -35.31 3.36 -14.37
C GLU A 471 -36.43 2.42 -13.90
N GLY A 472 -37.45 3.01 -13.30
CA GLY A 472 -38.71 2.40 -12.94
C GLY A 472 -39.61 2.19 -14.15
N SER A 473 -40.87 1.82 -13.90
CA SER A 473 -41.72 1.18 -14.92
C SER A 473 -42.70 2.08 -15.67
N GLN A 474 -42.74 3.40 -15.42
CA GLN A 474 -43.85 4.25 -15.88
C GLN A 474 -43.45 5.56 -16.58
N LEU A 475 -42.61 6.39 -15.96
CA LEU A 475 -42.18 7.67 -16.54
C LEU A 475 -40.67 7.68 -16.69
N GLN A 476 -40.18 8.51 -17.62
CA GLN A 476 -38.77 8.53 -17.97
C GLN A 476 -37.96 9.38 -17.01
N THR A 477 -36.73 8.96 -16.74
CA THR A 477 -35.66 9.85 -16.25
C THR A 477 -34.36 9.59 -17.03
N SER A 478 -33.89 10.61 -17.72
CA SER A 478 -32.61 10.66 -18.43
C SER A 478 -31.50 11.03 -17.46
N PHE A 479 -30.45 10.22 -17.40
CA PHE A 479 -29.20 10.58 -16.74
C PHE A 479 -28.11 10.76 -17.79
N VAL A 480 -27.80 12.02 -18.11
CA VAL A 480 -26.89 12.36 -19.19
C VAL A 480 -25.56 12.83 -18.62
N ILE A 481 -24.50 12.08 -18.91
CA ILE A 481 -23.14 12.30 -18.43
C ILE A 481 -22.27 12.74 -19.59
N ASP A 482 -21.47 13.78 -19.35
CA ASP A 482 -20.51 14.27 -20.33
C ASP A 482 -19.25 14.87 -19.65
N ASP A 483 -18.18 15.06 -20.41
CA ASP A 483 -16.91 15.67 -19.98
C ASP A 483 -16.38 15.07 -18.66
N THR A 484 -16.20 13.75 -18.65
CA THR A 484 -15.64 13.01 -17.50
C THR A 484 -14.14 13.27 -17.37
N ALA A 485 -13.61 13.22 -16.14
CA ALA A 485 -12.20 13.39 -15.88
C ALA A 485 -11.82 12.73 -14.55
N LEU A 486 -10.73 11.96 -14.51
CA LEU A 486 -10.01 11.62 -13.28
C LEU A 486 -8.64 12.30 -13.27
N SER A 487 -8.58 13.48 -12.69
CA SER A 487 -7.34 14.27 -12.62
C SER A 487 -6.55 13.86 -11.40
N VAL A 488 -5.26 13.60 -11.58
CA VAL A 488 -4.32 13.28 -10.51
C VAL A 488 -3.26 14.36 -10.39
N SER A 489 -2.76 14.62 -9.18
CA SER A 489 -1.62 15.52 -8.90
C SER A 489 -0.96 15.22 -7.55
#